data_AF-A0A4Q3ETK7-F1
#
_entry.id   AF-A0A4Q3ETK7-F1
#
_cell.length_a   1.000
_cell.length_b   1.000
_cell.length_c   1.000
_cell.angle_alpha   90.00
_cell.angle_beta   90.00
_cell.angle_gamma   90.00
#
_symmetry.space_group_name_H-M   'P 1'
#
loop_
_entity.id
_entity.type
_entity.pdbx_description
1 polymer ?
#
loop_
_entity_poly.entity_id
_entity_poly.type
_entity_poly.pdbx_seq_one_letter_code
_entity_poly.pdbx_strand_id
1 'polypeptide(L)' 'GLSFDDIFMKRIFASYIVKESNDKDERIKDYAQGIDKLYESEKIKKSLLNYEQDLWVY' A
#
# COMPACT_ATOMS: atom_id res chain seq x y z
N GLY A 1 7.79 -11.91 22.66
CA GLY A 1 6.49 -11.59 22.04
C GLY A 1 6.53 -10.13 21.63
N LEU A 2 5.94 -9.77 20.50
CA LEU A 2 5.85 -8.36 20.10
C LEU A 2 4.87 -7.63 21.03
N SER A 3 5.32 -6.51 21.61
CA SER A 3 4.48 -5.57 22.37
C SER A 3 3.71 -4.64 21.43
N PHE A 4 2.60 -4.05 21.91
CA PHE A 4 1.89 -2.99 21.19
C PHE A 4 2.82 -1.82 20.83
N ASP A 5 3.72 -1.46 21.74
CA ASP A 5 4.74 -0.42 21.51
C ASP A 5 5.73 -0.82 20.41
N ASP A 6 6.12 -2.10 20.33
CA ASP A 6 7.00 -2.56 19.26
C ASP A 6 6.33 -2.46 17.89
N ILE A 7 5.02 -2.76 17.81
CA ILE A 7 4.23 -2.67 16.58
C ILE A 7 4.10 -1.21 16.14
N PHE A 8 3.81 -0.31 17.07
CA PHE A 8 3.63 1.11 16.79
C PHE A 8 4.95 1.81 16.45
N MET A 9 6.01 1.55 17.21
CA MET A 9 7.34 2.14 16.97
C MET A 9 8.00 1.61 15.70
N LYS A 10 7.84 0.32 15.38
CA LYS A 10 8.30 -0.25 14.10
C LYS A 10 7.37 0.07 12.94
N ARG A 11 6.27 0.80 13.20
CA ARG A 11 5.21 1.13 12.23
C ARG A 11 4.76 -0.10 11.44
N ILE A 12 4.62 -1.23 12.12
CA ILE A 12 4.12 -2.48 11.53
C ILE A 12 2.61 -2.37 11.40
N PHE A 13 2.17 -1.48 10.51
CA PHE A 13 0.82 -1.43 10.02
C PHE A 13 0.82 -2.20 8.71
N ALA A 14 0.59 -3.51 8.79
CA ALA A 14 0.45 -4.34 7.60
C ALA A 14 -0.90 -4.04 6.94
N SER A 15 -0.99 -2.89 6.27
CA SER A 15 -2.11 -2.53 5.41
C SER A 15 -1.71 -2.73 3.95
N TYR A 16 -2.50 -3.50 3.22
CA TYR A 16 -2.38 -3.69 1.78
C TYR A 16 -3.48 -2.88 1.10
N ILE A 17 -3.16 -2.28 -0.04
CA ILE A 17 -4.12 -1.57 -0.87
C ILE A 17 -4.98 -2.64 -1.55
N VAL A 18 -6.30 -2.44 -1.57
CA VAL A 18 -7.27 -3.39 -2.16
C VAL A 18 -7.88 -2.83 -3.44
N LYS A 19 -7.87 -1.50 -3.57
CA LYS A 19 -8.42 -0.73 -4.69
C LYS A 19 -7.70 0.61 -4.77
N GLU A 20 -7.40 1.04 -5.98
CA GLU A 20 -7.03 2.42 -6.30
C GLU A 20 -8.15 3.07 -7.13
N SER A 21 -8.14 4.40 -7.22
CA SER A 21 -9.02 5.12 -8.14
C SER A 21 -8.48 4.97 -9.56
N ASN A 22 -9.06 4.09 -10.35
CA ASN A 22 -8.73 3.88 -11.75
C ASN A 22 -9.95 4.09 -12.65
N ASP A 23 -9.72 4.31 -13.95
CA ASP A 23 -10.78 4.64 -14.92
C ASP A 23 -11.88 3.58 -15.03
N LYS A 24 -11.56 2.33 -14.67
CA LYS A 24 -12.47 1.17 -14.79
C LYS A 24 -13.15 0.80 -13.47
N ASP A 25 -12.86 1.52 -12.38
CA ASP A 25 -13.30 1.21 -11.02
C ASP A 25 -12.94 -0.21 -10.51
N GLU A 26 -11.96 -0.86 -11.17
CA GLU A 26 -11.54 -2.24 -10.91
C GLU A 26 -10.75 -2.33 -9.60
N ARG A 27 -11.00 -3.37 -8.80
CA ARG A 27 -10.18 -3.67 -7.63
C ARG A 27 -8.95 -4.46 -8.05
N ILE A 28 -7.88 -4.40 -7.26
CA ILE A 28 -6.64 -5.18 -7.52
C ILE A 28 -6.94 -6.67 -7.66
N LYS A 29 -7.94 -7.17 -6.93
CA LYS A 29 -8.36 -8.56 -7.00
C LYS A 29 -8.96 -8.97 -8.36
N ASP A 30 -9.43 -8.02 -9.15
CA ASP A 30 -10.18 -8.25 -10.38
C ASP A 30 -9.23 -8.39 -11.59
N TYR A 31 -8.02 -7.82 -11.52
CA TYR A 31 -7.02 -7.87 -12.59
C TYR A 31 -5.68 -8.53 -12.20
N ALA A 32 -5.36 -8.69 -10.91
CA ALA A 32 -4.17 -9.41 -10.43
C ALA A 32 -4.56 -10.73 -9.74
N GLN A 33 -3.75 -11.78 -9.87
CA GLN A 33 -4.03 -13.11 -9.30
C GLN A 33 -2.93 -13.56 -8.32
N GLY A 34 -3.32 -14.32 -7.29
CA GLY A 34 -2.37 -14.91 -6.34
C GLY A 34 -1.42 -13.89 -5.70
N ILE A 35 -0.11 -14.14 -5.84
CA ILE A 35 0.96 -13.30 -5.27
C ILE A 35 1.07 -11.93 -5.96
N ASP A 36 0.60 -11.81 -7.21
CA ASP A 36 0.69 -10.57 -7.98
C ASP A 36 -0.16 -9.46 -7.34
N LYS A 37 -1.22 -9.83 -6.60
CA LYS A 37 -2.01 -8.87 -5.82
C LYS A 37 -1.16 -8.14 -4.77
N LEU A 38 -0.20 -8.84 -4.16
CA LEU A 38 0.69 -8.26 -3.15
C LEU A 38 1.70 -7.32 -3.81
N TYR A 39 2.29 -7.74 -4.93
CA TYR A 39 3.21 -6.90 -5.68
C TYR A 39 2.55 -5.63 -6.21
N GLU A 40 1.31 -5.73 -6.73
CA GLU A 40 0.59 -4.56 -7.22
C GLU A 40 0.21 -3.61 -6.08
N SER A 41 -0.26 -4.15 -4.94
CA SER A 41 -0.49 -3.35 -3.73
C SER A 41 0.77 -2.59 -3.29
N GLU A 42 1.94 -3.24 -3.29
CA GLU A 42 3.21 -2.62 -2.92
C GLU A 42 3.65 -1.54 -3.94
N LYS A 43 3.41 -1.77 -5.23
CA LYS A 43 3.69 -0.80 -6.29
C LYS A 43 2.86 0.47 -6.12
N ILE A 44 1.55 0.33 -5.90
CA ILE A 44 0.65 1.46 -5.68
C ILE A 44 1.06 2.23 -4.41
N LYS A 45 1.38 1.49 -3.33
CA LYS A 45 1.86 2.08 -2.08
C LYS A 45 3.14 2.90 -2.28
N LYS A 46 4.09 2.40 -3.06
CA LYS A 46 5.32 3.13 -3.40
C LYS A 46 5.03 4.40 -4.21
N SER A 47 4.08 4.34 -5.14
CA SER A 47 3.67 5.51 -5.93
C SER A 47 3.06 6.59 -5.04
N LEU A 48 2.20 6.22 -4.08
CA LEU A 48 1.62 7.15 -3.11
C LEU A 48 2.67 7.76 -2.20
N LEU A 49 3.61 6.96 -1.70
CA LEU A 49 4.69 7.45 -0.85
C LEU A 49 5.59 8.45 -1.60
N ASN A 50 5.92 8.17 -2.86
CA ASN A 50 6.67 9.12 -3.69
C ASN A 50 5.88 10.41 -3.91
N TYR A 51 4.58 10.31 -4.20
CA TYR A 51 3.72 11.48 -4.37
C TYR A 51 3.63 12.33 -3.09
N GLU A 52 3.43 11.69 -1.94
CA GLU A 52 3.48 12.37 -0.65
C GLU A 52 4.85 13.05 -0.49
N GLN A 53 5.95 12.32 -0.67
CA GLN A 53 7.30 12.86 -0.51
C GLN A 53 7.55 14.08 -1.41
N ASP A 54 7.08 14.06 -2.66
CA ASP A 54 7.16 15.21 -3.57
C ASP A 54 6.38 16.42 -3.04
N LEU A 55 5.24 16.20 -2.38
CA LEU A 55 4.46 17.26 -1.72
C LEU A 55 5.12 17.78 -0.43
N TRP A 56 5.95 16.98 0.24
CA TRP A 56 6.67 17.37 1.44
C TRP A 56 7.92 18.23 1.16
N VAL A 57 8.39 18.34 -0.08
CA VAL A 57 9.62 19.08 -0.46
C VAL A 57 9.37 20.58 -0.74
N TYR A 58 8.37 21.19 -0.09
CA TYR A 58 8.15 22.65 -0.11
C TYR A 58 8.31 23.24 1.29
#